data_AF-A0A851FGL5-F1
#
_entry.id   AF-A0A851FGL5-F1
#
_cell.length_a   1.000
_cell.length_b   1.000
_cell.length_c   1.000
_cell.angle_alpha   90.00
_cell.angle_beta   90.00
_cell.angle_gamma   90.00
#
_symmetry.space_group_name_H-M   'P 1'
#
loop_
_entity.id
_entity.type
_entity.pdbx_description
1 polymer ?
#
loop_
_entity_poly.entity_id
_entity_poly.type
_entity_poly.pdbx_seq_one_letter_code
_entity_poly.pdbx_strand_id
1 'polypeptide(L)'
;MAAPPSQVRQNFHQDCEAAVNRQINLELYASYVYLSMSYYFDRDDVALKNFAKYFLHQSHEEREHAEKLMKLQNQRGGRIFLQDIKKPDRDDWENGLTAMECALHLEKNVNQSLLELHKLATEKNDPHLCDFIETHYLDEQVKAIKELGDHVTNLRKMGAPKYGMAEYLFDKHTLGDSDS
;
A
#
# COMPACT_ATOMS: atom_id res chain seq x y z
N MET A 1 -11.73 36.22 -3.42
CA MET A 1 -12.78 35.48 -4.15
C MET A 1 -12.26 34.08 -4.38
N ALA A 2 -13.06 33.04 -4.12
CA ALA A 2 -12.68 31.68 -4.46
C ALA A 2 -12.52 31.57 -5.99
N ALA A 3 -11.51 30.83 -6.46
CA ALA A 3 -11.32 30.59 -7.88
C ALA A 3 -12.56 29.88 -8.45
N PRO A 4 -12.97 30.18 -9.70
CA PRO A 4 -14.07 29.47 -10.34
C PRO A 4 -13.74 27.95 -10.43
N PRO A 5 -14.76 27.08 -10.36
CA PRO A 5 -14.54 25.63 -10.47
C PRO A 5 -13.91 25.27 -11.81
N SER A 6 -13.15 24.17 -11.82
CA SER A 6 -12.51 23.65 -13.04
C SER A 6 -13.56 23.35 -14.12
N GLN A 7 -13.27 23.68 -15.38
CA GLN A 7 -14.18 23.48 -16.52
C GLN A 7 -14.59 22.01 -16.74
N VAL A 8 -13.78 21.05 -16.30
CA VAL A 8 -14.04 19.61 -16.43
C VAL A 8 -14.74 19.02 -15.21
N ARG A 9 -14.98 19.81 -14.15
CA ARG A 9 -15.53 19.29 -12.90
C ARG A 9 -17.02 19.02 -13.06
N GLN A 10 -17.40 17.76 -12.93
CA GLN A 10 -18.80 17.33 -12.91
C GLN A 10 -18.99 16.20 -11.90
N ASN A 11 -20.02 16.34 -11.05
CA ASN A 11 -20.38 15.37 -10.01
C ASN A 11 -19.21 14.93 -9.11
N PHE A 12 -18.30 15.85 -8.77
CA PHE A 12 -17.14 15.56 -7.93
C PHE A 12 -17.18 16.46 -6.69
N HIS A 13 -17.62 15.91 -5.57
CA HIS A 13 -17.81 16.67 -4.33
C HIS A 13 -16.46 17.06 -3.70
N GLN A 14 -16.38 18.22 -3.04
CA GLN A 14 -15.14 18.70 -2.40
C GLN A 14 -14.62 17.75 -1.31
N ASP A 15 -15.53 17.09 -0.57
CA ASP A 15 -15.16 16.07 0.42
C ASP A 15 -14.45 14.88 -0.23
N CYS A 16 -14.91 14.43 -1.41
CA CYS A 16 -14.28 13.35 -2.17
C CYS A 16 -12.90 13.78 -2.67
N GLU A 17 -12.77 14.99 -3.21
CA GLU A 17 -11.48 15.56 -3.61
C GLU A 17 -10.48 15.60 -2.45
N ALA A 18 -10.91 16.07 -1.28
CA ALA A 18 -10.08 16.10 -0.09
C ALA A 18 -9.71 14.68 0.39
N ALA A 19 -10.64 13.72 0.29
CA ALA A 19 -10.40 12.33 0.64
C ALA A 19 -9.42 11.65 -0.32
N VAL A 20 -9.50 11.91 -1.63
CA VAL A 20 -8.51 11.44 -2.62
C VAL A 20 -7.13 12.00 -2.29
N ASN A 21 -7.00 13.28 -1.90
CA ASN A 21 -5.71 13.83 -1.46
C ASN A 21 -5.14 13.13 -0.22
N ARG A 22 -5.99 12.74 0.74
CA ARG A 22 -5.56 11.95 1.91
C ARG A 22 -5.13 10.54 1.50
N GLN A 23 -5.87 9.87 0.62
CA GLN A 23 -5.52 8.55 0.13
C GLN A 23 -4.19 8.58 -0.64
N ILE A 24 -3.95 9.59 -1.48
CA ILE A 24 -2.66 9.79 -2.16
C ILE A 24 -1.51 9.80 -1.15
N ASN A 25 -1.65 10.53 -0.03
CA ASN A 25 -0.61 10.57 0.99
C ASN A 25 -0.44 9.23 1.73
N LEU A 26 -1.54 8.49 1.91
CA LEU A 26 -1.50 7.16 2.52
C LEU A 26 -0.78 6.13 1.64
N GLU A 27 -1.03 6.11 0.32
CA GLU A 27 -0.29 5.22 -0.60
C GLU A 27 1.20 5.59 -0.66
N LEU A 28 1.51 6.89 -0.64
CA LEU A 28 2.89 7.37 -0.55
C LEU A 28 3.57 6.97 0.77
N TYR A 29 2.83 6.97 1.88
CA TYR A 29 3.32 6.47 3.15
C TYR A 29 3.54 4.96 3.10
N ALA A 30 2.61 4.18 2.55
CA ALA A 30 2.74 2.74 2.38
C ALA A 30 3.99 2.38 1.54
N SER A 31 4.17 3.06 0.40
CA SER A 31 5.38 2.96 -0.43
C SER A 31 6.66 3.24 0.37
N TYR A 32 6.65 4.25 1.25
CA TYR A 32 7.82 4.60 2.05
C TYR A 32 8.10 3.58 3.18
N VAL A 33 7.06 3.00 3.78
CA VAL A 33 7.18 1.89 4.74
C VAL A 33 7.80 0.66 4.08
N TYR A 34 7.30 0.26 2.91
CA TYR A 34 7.85 -0.87 2.17
C TYR A 34 9.29 -0.64 1.73
N LEU A 35 9.65 0.59 1.36
CA LEU A 35 11.04 0.95 1.06
C LEU A 35 11.94 0.74 2.29
N SER A 36 11.50 1.18 3.47
CA SER A 36 12.22 0.96 4.73
C SER A 36 12.40 -0.53 5.03
N MET A 37 11.35 -1.34 4.86
CA MET A 37 11.43 -2.80 5.03
C MET A 37 12.44 -3.41 4.06
N SER A 38 12.40 -3.03 2.79
CA SER A 38 13.31 -3.53 1.76
C SER A 38 14.77 -3.33 2.15
N TYR A 39 15.15 -2.10 2.52
CA TYR A 39 16.54 -1.77 2.88
C TYR A 39 16.96 -2.34 4.23
N TYR A 40 16.03 -2.73 5.10
CA TYR A 40 16.36 -3.52 6.29
C TYR A 40 16.86 -4.92 5.92
N PHE A 41 16.18 -5.61 5.00
CA PHE A 41 16.58 -6.96 4.58
C PHE A 41 17.84 -6.99 3.70
N ASP A 42 18.24 -5.86 3.13
CA ASP A 42 19.47 -5.70 2.33
C ASP A 42 20.73 -5.47 3.19
N ARG A 43 20.59 -5.23 4.50
CA ARG A 43 21.74 -5.09 5.41
C ARG A 43 22.56 -6.38 5.48
N ASP A 44 23.86 -6.25 5.73
CA ASP A 44 24.79 -7.38 5.84
C ASP A 44 24.51 -8.29 7.05
N ASP A 45 23.90 -7.75 8.10
CA ASP A 45 23.53 -8.48 9.31
C ASP A 45 22.11 -9.11 9.26
N VAL A 46 21.37 -8.93 8.17
CA VAL A 46 20.06 -9.58 7.90
C VAL A 46 20.14 -10.46 6.65
N ALA A 47 20.60 -9.91 5.53
CA ALA A 47 20.98 -10.60 4.29
C ALA A 47 19.92 -11.53 3.66
N LEU A 48 18.65 -11.11 3.63
CA LEU A 48 17.54 -11.85 2.98
C LEU A 48 17.11 -11.17 1.68
N LYS A 49 17.84 -11.49 0.60
CA LYS A 49 17.73 -10.80 -0.69
C LYS A 49 16.32 -10.82 -1.32
N ASN A 50 15.59 -11.93 -1.22
CA ASN A 50 14.27 -12.02 -1.85
C ASN A 50 13.19 -11.34 -1.01
N PHE A 51 13.34 -11.27 0.32
CA PHE A 51 12.57 -10.33 1.15
C PHE A 51 12.81 -8.87 0.75
N ALA A 52 14.07 -8.47 0.60
CA ALA A 52 14.41 -7.11 0.17
C ALA A 52 13.78 -6.78 -1.19
N LYS A 53 13.88 -7.72 -2.15
CA LYS A 53 13.28 -7.58 -3.47
C LYS A 53 11.76 -7.51 -3.42
N TYR A 54 11.12 -8.38 -2.65
CA TYR A 54 9.66 -8.42 -2.48
C TYR A 54 9.14 -7.06 -1.99
N PHE A 55 9.69 -6.54 -0.90
CA PHE A 55 9.25 -5.25 -0.37
C PHE A 55 9.63 -4.07 -1.27
N LEU A 56 10.72 -4.17 -2.05
CA LEU A 56 11.02 -3.15 -3.06
C LEU A 56 9.96 -3.12 -4.16
N HIS A 57 9.50 -4.29 -4.60
CA HIS A 57 8.42 -4.40 -5.59
C HIS A 57 7.12 -3.80 -5.04
N GLN A 58 6.71 -4.18 -3.82
CA GLN A 58 5.54 -3.60 -3.15
C GLN A 58 5.65 -2.07 -3.00
N SER A 59 6.84 -1.56 -2.67
CA SER A 59 7.08 -0.11 -2.61
C SER A 59 6.81 0.60 -3.93
N HIS A 60 7.17 -0.03 -5.06
CA HIS A 60 6.89 0.51 -6.39
C HIS A 60 5.41 0.41 -6.75
N GLU A 61 4.74 -0.70 -6.44
CA GLU A 61 3.29 -0.86 -6.69
C GLU A 61 2.48 0.22 -5.93
N GLU A 62 2.79 0.45 -4.66
CA GLU A 62 2.13 1.52 -3.89
C GLU A 62 2.41 2.92 -4.42
N ARG A 63 3.60 3.11 -5.02
CA ARG A 63 3.90 4.37 -5.70
C ARG A 63 3.02 4.53 -6.95
N GLU A 64 2.79 3.47 -7.70
CA GLU A 64 1.89 3.48 -8.85
C GLU A 64 0.43 3.73 -8.42
N HIS A 65 -0.02 3.18 -7.29
CA HIS A 65 -1.32 3.47 -6.68
C HIS A 65 -1.49 4.97 -6.41
N ALA A 66 -0.50 5.58 -5.74
CA ALA A 66 -0.50 7.02 -5.49
C ALA A 66 -0.62 7.85 -6.78
N GLU A 67 0.15 7.49 -7.81
CA GLU A 67 0.15 8.20 -9.10
C GLU A 67 -1.16 7.99 -9.88
N LYS A 68 -1.78 6.81 -9.77
CA LYS A 68 -3.10 6.49 -10.34
C LYS A 68 -4.18 7.38 -9.72
N LEU A 69 -4.16 7.61 -8.39
CA LEU A 69 -5.04 8.57 -7.71
C LEU A 69 -4.77 10.03 -8.12
N MET A 70 -3.50 10.43 -8.26
CA MET A 70 -3.16 11.78 -8.75
C MET A 70 -3.72 12.03 -10.16
N LYS A 71 -3.65 11.02 -11.05
CA LYS A 71 -4.25 11.09 -12.38
C LYS A 71 -5.78 11.24 -12.29
N LEU A 72 -6.46 10.43 -11.46
CA LEU A 72 -7.90 10.55 -11.22
C LEU A 72 -8.28 11.96 -10.73
N GLN A 73 -7.55 12.49 -9.74
CA GLN A 73 -7.80 13.80 -9.16
C GLN A 73 -7.82 14.89 -10.25
N ASN A 74 -6.84 14.87 -11.15
CA ASN A 74 -6.76 15.80 -12.28
C ASN A 74 -7.87 15.56 -13.31
N GLN A 75 -8.17 14.29 -13.65
CA GLN A 75 -9.25 13.93 -14.58
C GLN A 75 -10.61 14.47 -14.13
N ARG A 76 -10.91 14.41 -12.83
CA ARG A 76 -12.17 14.89 -12.26
C ARG A 76 -12.20 16.41 -12.01
N GLY A 77 -11.12 17.12 -12.37
CA GLY A 77 -11.00 18.56 -12.19
C GLY A 77 -10.72 19.00 -10.76
N GLY A 78 -10.26 18.09 -9.90
CA GLY A 78 -9.74 18.37 -8.56
C GLY A 78 -8.37 19.03 -8.59
N ARG A 79 -7.83 19.31 -7.41
CA ARG A 79 -6.50 19.87 -7.18
C ARG A 79 -5.75 19.00 -6.18
N ILE A 80 -4.52 18.64 -6.55
CA ILE A 80 -3.64 17.87 -5.70
C ILE A 80 -2.99 18.81 -4.68
N PHE A 81 -3.13 18.47 -3.40
CA PHE A 81 -2.48 19.18 -2.29
C PHE A 81 -1.61 18.18 -1.51
N LEU A 82 -0.36 18.01 -1.94
CA LEU A 82 0.60 17.12 -1.28
C LEU A 82 0.88 17.56 0.15
N GLN A 83 1.09 16.58 1.03
CA GLN A 83 1.46 16.76 2.43
C GLN A 83 2.77 16.01 2.71
N ASP A 84 3.34 16.25 3.89
CA ASP A 84 4.48 15.46 4.38
C ASP A 84 4.18 13.96 4.32
N ILE A 85 5.12 13.19 3.79
CA ILE A 85 5.11 11.74 3.95
C ILE A 85 5.81 11.48 5.28
N LYS A 86 5.05 10.99 6.27
CA LYS A 86 5.63 10.67 7.58
C LYS A 86 6.61 9.51 7.43
N LYS A 87 7.69 9.55 8.21
CA LYS A 87 8.59 8.41 8.30
C LYS A 87 7.85 7.19 8.89
N PRO A 88 8.29 5.96 8.59
CA PRO A 88 7.79 4.75 9.25
C PRO A 88 7.91 4.83 10.78
N ASP A 89 7.11 4.04 11.49
CA ASP A 89 7.08 4.00 12.96
C ASP A 89 8.36 3.41 13.57
N ARG A 90 9.15 2.67 12.78
CA ARG A 90 10.42 2.04 13.16
C ARG A 90 11.41 2.00 12.01
N ASP A 91 12.68 1.91 12.36
CA ASP A 91 13.80 1.73 11.42
C ASP A 91 14.36 0.29 11.45
N ASP A 92 14.12 -0.45 12.54
CA ASP A 92 14.45 -1.86 12.70
C ASP A 92 13.16 -2.70 12.61
N TRP A 93 13.13 -3.66 11.69
CA TRP A 93 11.98 -4.53 11.42
C TRP A 93 12.10 -5.91 12.06
N GLU A 94 13.16 -6.14 12.84
CA GLU A 94 13.43 -7.33 13.66
C GLU A 94 13.69 -8.63 12.88
N ASN A 95 12.74 -9.08 12.06
CA ASN A 95 12.80 -10.33 11.31
C ASN A 95 11.73 -10.39 10.19
N GLY A 96 11.83 -11.40 9.33
CA GLY A 96 10.90 -11.61 8.21
C GLY A 96 9.44 -11.74 8.65
N LEU A 97 9.18 -12.47 9.75
CA LEU A 97 7.82 -12.62 10.27
C LEU A 97 7.23 -11.30 10.78
N THR A 98 7.96 -10.55 11.60
CA THR A 98 7.51 -9.24 12.11
C THR A 98 7.23 -8.28 10.95
N ALA A 99 8.12 -8.21 9.95
CA ALA A 99 7.92 -7.34 8.79
C ALA A 99 6.65 -7.69 8.00
N MET A 100 6.40 -8.98 7.73
CA MET A 100 5.19 -9.45 7.05
C MET A 100 3.91 -9.18 7.84
N GLU A 101 3.96 -9.27 9.18
CA GLU A 101 2.83 -8.91 10.05
C GLU A 101 2.55 -7.40 10.03
N CYS A 102 3.60 -6.57 10.04
CA CYS A 102 3.49 -5.13 9.90
C CYS A 102 2.91 -4.74 8.53
N ALA A 103 3.40 -5.35 7.45
CA ALA A 103 2.87 -5.17 6.09
C ALA A 103 1.39 -5.56 6.01
N LEU A 104 1.00 -6.72 6.56
CA LEU A 104 -0.39 -7.15 6.60
C LEU A 104 -1.29 -6.15 7.36
N HIS A 105 -0.78 -5.53 8.43
CA HIS A 105 -1.52 -4.50 9.15
C HIS A 105 -1.64 -3.21 8.34
N LEU A 106 -0.56 -2.78 7.67
CA LEU A 106 -0.55 -1.64 6.77
C LEU A 106 -1.60 -1.80 5.66
N GLU A 107 -1.62 -2.94 4.97
CA GLU A 107 -2.58 -3.19 3.88
C GLU A 107 -4.04 -3.17 4.35
N LYS A 108 -4.30 -3.67 5.56
CA LYS A 108 -5.64 -3.59 6.16
C LYS A 108 -6.04 -2.16 6.47
N ASN A 109 -5.10 -1.32 6.91
CA ASN A 109 -5.35 0.09 7.17
C ASN A 109 -5.59 0.88 5.88
N VAL A 110 -4.80 0.62 4.84
CA VAL A 110 -5.00 1.19 3.49
C VAL A 110 -6.38 0.79 2.95
N ASN A 111 -6.72 -0.49 3.03
CA ASN A 111 -8.02 -0.99 2.59
C ASN A 111 -9.18 -0.38 3.38
N GLN A 112 -9.04 -0.21 4.71
CA GLN A 112 -10.06 0.46 5.51
C GLN A 112 -10.29 1.91 5.06
N SER A 113 -9.22 2.64 4.74
CA SER A 113 -9.31 4.01 4.19
C SER A 113 -10.00 4.02 2.81
N LEU A 114 -9.73 3.04 1.95
CA LEU A 114 -10.40 2.88 0.66
C LEU A 114 -11.90 2.59 0.80
N LEU A 115 -12.29 1.74 1.76
CA LEU A 115 -13.70 1.47 2.06
C LEU A 115 -14.43 2.74 2.55
N GLU A 116 -13.76 3.56 3.37
CA GLU A 116 -14.31 4.85 3.81
C GLU A 116 -14.43 5.86 2.67
N LEU A 117 -13.44 5.91 1.77
CA LEU A 117 -13.48 6.73 0.56
C LEU A 117 -14.62 6.29 -0.38
N HIS A 118 -14.80 4.98 -0.57
CA HIS A 118 -15.88 4.41 -1.38
C HIS A 118 -17.26 4.70 -0.77
N LYS A 119 -17.40 4.55 0.55
CA LYS A 119 -18.61 4.94 1.27
C LYS A 119 -18.94 6.42 1.07
N LEU A 120 -17.93 7.30 1.19
CA LEU A 120 -18.12 8.73 0.95
C LEU A 120 -18.54 9.00 -0.50
N ALA A 121 -17.93 8.34 -1.48
CA ALA A 121 -18.33 8.46 -2.89
C ALA A 121 -19.79 8.04 -3.09
N THR A 122 -20.21 6.96 -2.44
CA THR A 122 -21.59 6.45 -2.46
C THR A 122 -22.57 7.46 -1.84
N GLU A 123 -22.25 8.01 -0.66
CA GLU A 123 -23.06 9.05 0.02
C GLU A 123 -23.21 10.33 -0.82
N LYS A 124 -22.19 10.66 -1.62
CA LYS A 124 -22.21 11.81 -2.54
C LYS A 124 -22.76 11.48 -3.92
N ASN A 125 -23.22 10.25 -4.16
CA ASN A 125 -23.73 9.77 -5.44
C ASN A 125 -22.73 9.97 -6.60
N ASP A 126 -21.45 9.63 -6.37
CA ASP A 126 -20.41 9.64 -7.40
C ASP A 126 -20.11 8.21 -7.89
N PRO A 127 -20.91 7.67 -8.83
CA PRO A 127 -20.76 6.29 -9.27
C PRO A 127 -19.43 6.03 -10.00
N HIS A 128 -18.86 7.05 -10.65
CA HIS A 128 -17.56 6.91 -11.31
C HIS A 128 -16.43 6.75 -10.28
N LEU A 129 -16.49 7.49 -9.16
CA LEU A 129 -15.48 7.31 -8.12
C LEU A 129 -15.63 5.95 -7.42
N CYS A 130 -16.87 5.48 -7.19
CA CYS A 130 -17.10 4.13 -6.66
C CYS A 130 -16.48 3.06 -7.58
N ASP A 131 -16.83 3.08 -8.87
CA ASP A 131 -16.33 2.12 -9.87
C ASP A 131 -14.80 2.15 -10.00
N PHE A 132 -14.20 3.35 -9.97
CA PHE A 132 -12.75 3.50 -10.01
C PHE A 132 -12.06 2.84 -8.80
N ILE A 133 -12.60 3.02 -7.59
CA ILE A 133 -12.06 2.41 -6.37
C ILE A 133 -12.23 0.89 -6.39
N GLU A 134 -13.40 0.40 -6.82
CA GLU A 134 -13.69 -1.03 -6.96
C GLU A 134 -12.73 -1.71 -7.95
N THR A 135 -12.58 -1.13 -9.15
CA THR A 135 -11.83 -1.72 -10.26
C THR A 135 -10.33 -1.75 -10.01
N HIS A 136 -9.78 -0.71 -9.38
CA HIS A 136 -8.33 -0.49 -9.36
C HIS A 136 -7.69 -0.60 -7.99
N TYR A 137 -8.46 -0.81 -6.91
CA TYR A 137 -7.90 -0.85 -5.56
C TYR A 137 -8.51 -1.97 -4.71
N LEU A 138 -9.84 -2.06 -4.59
CA LEU A 138 -10.44 -3.00 -3.63
C LEU A 138 -10.13 -4.47 -3.94
N ASP A 139 -10.12 -4.87 -5.21
CA ASP A 139 -9.72 -6.23 -5.60
C ASP A 139 -8.22 -6.50 -5.36
N GLU A 140 -7.37 -5.51 -5.65
CA GLU A 140 -5.92 -5.57 -5.40
C GLU A 140 -5.62 -5.70 -3.90
N GLN A 141 -6.26 -4.88 -3.04
CA GLN A 141 -6.11 -4.96 -1.59
C GLN A 141 -6.49 -6.34 -1.03
N VAL A 142 -7.60 -6.93 -1.48
CA VAL A 142 -8.03 -8.24 -0.98
C VAL A 142 -7.00 -9.33 -1.35
N LYS A 143 -6.42 -9.26 -2.55
CA LYS A 143 -5.35 -10.17 -2.98
C LYS A 143 -4.08 -9.97 -2.16
N ALA A 144 -3.62 -8.74 -1.98
CA ALA A 144 -2.43 -8.42 -1.19
C ALA A 144 -2.58 -8.87 0.28
N ILE A 145 -3.73 -8.58 0.91
CA ILE A 145 -4.03 -9.01 2.28
C ILE A 145 -4.02 -10.55 2.39
N LYS A 146 -4.55 -11.25 1.38
CA LYS A 146 -4.56 -12.71 1.36
C LYS A 146 -3.15 -13.28 1.21
N GLU A 147 -2.35 -12.74 0.31
CA GLU A 147 -0.96 -13.14 0.07
C GLU A 147 -0.11 -12.97 1.33
N LEU A 148 -0.13 -11.78 1.93
CA LEU A 148 0.58 -11.50 3.18
C LEU A 148 0.10 -12.42 4.32
N GLY A 149 -1.20 -12.70 4.40
CA GLY A 149 -1.76 -13.67 5.34
C GLY A 149 -1.21 -15.09 5.18
N ASP A 150 -0.99 -15.53 3.93
CA ASP A 150 -0.37 -16.81 3.63
C ASP A 150 1.11 -16.84 4.01
N HIS A 151 1.84 -15.75 3.72
CA HIS A 151 3.24 -15.59 4.11
C HIS A 151 3.43 -15.66 5.63
N VAL A 152 2.66 -14.88 6.38
CA VAL A 152 2.65 -14.91 7.86
C VAL A 152 2.33 -16.31 8.38
N THR A 153 1.35 -16.99 7.79
CA THR A 153 0.96 -18.34 8.21
C THR A 153 2.08 -19.35 8.01
N ASN A 154 2.77 -19.31 6.86
CA ASN A 154 3.87 -20.21 6.57
C ASN A 154 5.07 -19.95 7.49
N LEU A 155 5.48 -18.69 7.64
CA LEU A 155 6.60 -18.31 8.52
C LEU A 155 6.36 -18.76 9.97
N ARG A 156 5.15 -18.56 10.51
CA ARG A 156 4.78 -19.04 11.84
C ARG A 156 4.85 -20.56 11.97
N LYS A 157 4.33 -21.29 10.97
CA LYS A 157 4.34 -22.77 10.97
C LYS A 157 5.74 -23.35 10.83
N MET A 158 6.62 -22.68 10.09
CA MET A 158 8.05 -23.02 9.99
C MET A 158 8.82 -22.67 11.27
N GLY A 159 8.20 -21.89 12.17
CA GLY A 159 8.71 -21.53 13.49
C GLY A 159 9.69 -20.35 13.47
N ALA A 160 9.55 -19.44 12.50
CA ALA A 160 10.20 -18.14 12.54
C ALA A 160 9.70 -17.31 13.76
N PRO A 161 10.54 -16.41 14.31
CA PRO A 161 11.96 -16.21 14.00
C PRO A 161 12.89 -17.17 14.76
N LYS A 162 12.36 -18.06 15.62
CA LYS A 162 13.18 -18.91 16.52
C LYS A 162 14.09 -19.87 15.78
N TYR A 163 13.65 -20.41 14.65
CA TYR A 163 14.46 -21.28 13.80
C TYR A 163 14.98 -20.48 12.60
N GLY A 164 16.27 -20.09 12.62
CA GLY A 164 16.86 -19.25 11.57
C GLY A 164 16.77 -19.83 10.15
N MET A 165 16.69 -21.16 10.01
CA MET A 165 16.47 -21.80 8.71
C MET A 165 15.08 -21.54 8.13
N ALA A 166 14.09 -21.16 8.94
CA ALA A 166 12.73 -20.91 8.48
C ALA A 166 12.68 -19.75 7.49
N GLU A 167 13.23 -18.59 7.86
CA GLU A 167 13.22 -17.40 7.01
C GLU A 167 14.13 -17.55 5.80
N TYR A 168 15.27 -18.23 5.95
CA TYR A 168 16.15 -18.53 4.82
C TYR A 168 15.47 -19.42 3.78
N LEU A 169 14.81 -20.50 4.18
CA LEU A 169 14.09 -21.38 3.25
C LEU A 169 12.89 -20.67 2.63
N PHE A 170 12.18 -19.84 3.41
CA PHE A 170 11.06 -19.04 2.91
C PHE A 170 11.51 -18.02 1.86
N ASP A 171 12.62 -17.32 2.11
CA ASP A 171 13.26 -16.39 1.16
C ASP A 171 13.55 -17.08 -0.18
N LYS A 172 14.05 -18.33 -0.15
CA LYS A 172 14.37 -19.08 -1.38
C LYS A 172 13.17 -19.68 -2.09
N HIS A 173 12.25 -20.31 -1.36
CA HIS A 173 11.21 -21.14 -1.96
C HIS A 173 9.86 -20.45 -2.11
N THR A 174 9.58 -19.38 -1.37
CA THR A 174 8.32 -18.64 -1.50
C THR A 174 8.54 -17.32 -2.21
N LEU A 175 9.54 -16.54 -1.79
CA LEU A 175 9.81 -15.24 -2.41
C LEU A 175 10.74 -15.33 -3.63
N GLY A 176 11.51 -16.42 -3.76
CA GLY A 176 12.46 -16.62 -4.87
C GLY A 176 11.84 -17.03 -6.20
N ASP A 177 10.62 -17.58 -6.19
CA ASP A 177 9.94 -18.05 -7.40
C ASP A 177 9.20 -16.93 -8.15
N SER A 178 9.18 -15.71 -7.61
CA SER A 178 8.53 -14.53 -8.20
C SER A 178 9.18 -14.02 -9.52
N ASP A 179 10.23 -14.70 -10.00
CA ASP A 179 10.96 -14.40 -11.26
C ASP A 179 10.80 -15.47 -12.37
N SER A 180 9.86 -16.41 -12.24
CA SER A 180 9.60 -17.44 -13.27
C SER A 180 8.44 -17.09 -14.19
#